data_AF-A0A0W0F5D2-F1
#
_entry.id   AF-A0A0W0F5D2-F1
#
_cell.length_a   1.000
_cell.length_b   1.000
_cell.length_c   1.000
_cell.angle_alpha   90.00
_cell.angle_beta   90.00
_cell.angle_gamma   90.00
#
_symmetry.space_group_name_H-M   'P 1'
#
loop_
_entity.id
_entity.type
_entity.pdbx_description
1 polymer ?
#
loop_
_entity_poly.entity_id
_entity_poly.type
_entity_poly.pdbx_seq_one_letter_code
_entity_poly.pdbx_strand_id
1 'polypeptide(L)'
;MFFGLSNSPATFQAFMNDILSDFIDEGWCVVYMDDILIFSEGRDEHKEHTEHLMHRLKTHDLFLKLEKCEFDVTEVIFLGMVIRPRYIAMDPVKLAGIADWEPPQTVKGVRAFLGFGNFYRKFIGKYAHLTRPLNDLLQKNRKFEWTRQCQIAFDLLKAKFLSELILVMPDVNKPLPTILI
;
A
#
# COMPACT_ATOMS: atom_id res chain seq x y z
N MET A 1 2.50 20.93 -13.28
CA MET A 1 2.20 19.78 -14.17
C MET A 1 0.69 19.71 -14.41
N PHE A 2 0.24 19.39 -15.62
CA PHE A 2 -1.20 19.32 -15.93
C PHE A 2 -1.79 17.95 -15.54
N PHE A 3 -3.02 17.96 -15.03
CA PHE A 3 -3.80 16.75 -14.78
C PHE A 3 -4.23 16.10 -16.10
N GLY A 4 -4.28 14.77 -16.13
CA GLY A 4 -4.81 13.98 -17.25
C GLY A 4 -3.79 13.56 -18.31
N LEU A 5 -2.53 14.00 -18.22
CA LEU A 5 -1.46 13.49 -19.08
C LEU A 5 -0.92 12.17 -18.52
N SER A 6 -0.88 11.11 -19.33
CA SER A 6 -0.48 9.76 -18.90
C SER A 6 0.93 9.69 -18.30
N ASN A 7 1.84 10.57 -18.74
CA ASN A 7 3.23 10.59 -18.28
C ASN A 7 3.46 11.49 -17.06
N SER A 8 2.46 12.27 -16.67
CA SER A 8 2.58 13.21 -15.55
C SER A 8 3.08 12.52 -14.27
N PRO A 9 2.47 11.42 -13.79
CA PRO A 9 2.91 10.79 -12.55
C PRO A 9 4.36 10.27 -12.61
N ALA A 10 4.77 9.70 -13.75
CA ALA A 10 6.12 9.18 -13.92
C ALA A 10 7.17 10.30 -13.95
N THR A 11 6.89 11.40 -14.64
CA THR A 11 7.77 12.58 -14.65
C THR A 11 7.86 13.21 -13.27
N PHE A 12 6.76 13.29 -12.52
CA PHE A 12 6.77 13.84 -11.17
C PHE A 12 7.54 12.94 -10.20
N GLN A 13 7.35 11.62 -10.26
CA GLN A 13 8.15 10.67 -9.48
C GLN A 13 9.64 10.81 -9.76
N ALA A 14 10.04 10.91 -11.04
CA ALA A 14 11.44 11.07 -11.41
C ALA A 14 12.03 12.37 -10.83
N PHE A 15 11.28 13.46 -10.89
CA PHE A 15 11.66 14.73 -10.29
C PHE A 15 11.78 14.63 -8.75
N MET A 16 10.80 14.03 -8.08
CA MET A 16 10.84 13.86 -6.62
C MET A 16 11.99 12.96 -6.17
N ASN A 17 12.30 11.90 -6.93
CA ASN A 17 13.45 11.04 -6.66
C ASN A 17 14.78 11.78 -6.84
N ASP A 18 14.88 12.68 -7.82
CA ASP A 18 16.09 13.48 -8.06
C ASP A 18 16.34 14.44 -6.90
N ILE A 19 15.32 15.24 -6.53
CA ILE A 19 15.47 16.28 -5.50
C ILE A 19 15.52 15.73 -4.07
N LEU A 20 15.11 14.48 -3.81
CA LEU A 20 15.15 13.85 -2.48
C LEU A 20 16.07 12.62 -2.45
N SER A 21 16.93 12.45 -3.46
CA SER A 21 17.80 11.29 -3.63
C SER A 21 18.66 11.02 -2.39
N ASP A 22 19.29 12.05 -1.84
CA ASP A 22 20.08 11.99 -0.62
C ASP A 22 19.28 11.48 0.58
N PHE A 23 18.06 11.97 0.77
CA PHE A 23 17.22 11.55 1.91
C PHE A 23 16.73 10.10 1.77
N ILE A 24 16.51 9.66 0.52
CA ILE A 24 16.13 8.28 0.20
C ILE A 24 17.34 7.34 0.42
N ASP A 25 18.53 7.75 -0.02
CA ASP A 25 19.77 6.98 0.12
C ASP A 25 20.22 6.86 1.58
N GLU A 26 20.00 7.91 2.38
CA GLU A 26 20.19 7.87 3.84
C GLU A 26 19.15 7.01 4.56
N GLY A 27 18.04 6.67 3.86
CA GLY A 27 17.09 5.66 4.31
C GLY A 27 16.04 6.15 5.30
N TRP A 28 15.84 7.47 5.47
CA TRP A 28 14.81 8.03 6.35
C TRP A 28 13.63 8.67 5.60
N CYS A 29 13.67 8.70 4.26
CA CYS A 29 12.63 9.25 3.40
C CYS A 29 12.14 8.23 2.37
N VAL A 30 10.83 8.16 2.17
CA VAL A 30 10.18 7.36 1.11
C VAL A 30 9.20 8.25 0.36
N VAL A 31 9.27 8.22 -0.97
CA VAL A 31 8.46 9.09 -1.82
C VAL A 31 7.70 8.29 -2.86
N TYR A 32 6.41 8.57 -2.99
CA TYR A 32 5.56 8.02 -4.04
C TYR A 32 4.67 9.11 -4.62
N MET A 33 4.97 9.54 -5.85
CA MET A 33 4.34 10.68 -6.49
C MET A 33 4.33 11.91 -5.56
N ASP A 34 3.14 12.37 -5.15
CA ASP A 34 2.93 13.53 -4.29
C ASP A 34 3.04 13.20 -2.79
N ASP A 35 3.08 11.92 -2.42
CA ASP A 35 3.11 11.47 -1.02
C ASP A 35 4.56 11.27 -0.57
N ILE A 36 4.94 11.95 0.51
CA ILE A 36 6.26 11.87 1.14
C ILE A 36 6.08 11.35 2.56
N LEU A 37 6.84 10.32 2.91
CA LEU A 37 6.92 9.76 4.25
C LEU A 37 8.33 9.92 4.78
N ILE A 38 8.46 10.53 5.95
CA ILE A 38 9.72 10.60 6.71
C ILE A 38 9.58 9.83 8.02
N PHE A 39 10.64 9.19 8.46
CA PHE A 39 10.69 8.45 9.71
C PHE A 39 12.06 8.58 10.37
N SER A 40 12.07 8.55 11.70
CA SER A 40 13.26 8.71 12.53
C SER A 40 13.07 7.90 13.82
N GLU A 41 14.16 7.58 14.53
CA GLU A 41 14.06 6.89 15.82
C GLU A 41 13.85 7.88 16.96
N GLY A 42 14.47 9.06 16.87
CA GLY A 42 14.40 10.11 17.89
C GLY A 42 13.53 11.30 17.47
N ARG A 43 12.96 12.00 18.44
CA ARG A 43 12.16 13.21 18.18
C ARG A 43 13.00 14.38 17.67
N ASP A 44 14.20 14.56 18.20
CA ASP A 44 15.10 15.64 17.78
C ASP A 44 15.60 15.41 16.35
N GLU A 45 15.99 14.18 16.03
CA GLU A 45 16.32 13.73 14.67
C GLU A 45 15.13 13.91 13.73
N HIS A 46 13.91 13.54 14.15
CA HIS A 46 12.71 13.73 13.35
C HIS A 46 12.43 15.19 13.01
N LYS A 47 12.69 16.08 13.97
CA LYS A 47 12.56 17.52 13.76
C LYS A 47 13.59 18.01 12.75
N GLU A 48 14.84 17.56 12.85
CA GLU A 48 15.90 17.88 11.88
C GLU A 48 15.55 17.41 10.47
N HIS A 49 15.12 16.15 10.31
CA HIS A 49 14.66 15.60 9.02
C HIS A 49 13.49 16.41 8.44
N THR A 50 12.54 16.81 9.30
CA THR A 50 11.41 17.65 8.88
C THR A 50 11.89 19.01 8.38
N GLU A 51 12.80 19.67 9.10
CA GLU A 51 13.35 20.97 8.70
C GLU A 51 14.14 20.87 7.38
N HIS A 52 14.95 19.83 7.20
CA HIS A 52 15.67 19.55 5.95
C HIS A 52 14.71 19.33 4.77
N LEU A 53 13.66 18.53 4.97
CA LEU A 53 12.63 18.32 3.97
C LEU A 53 11.94 19.64 3.58
N MET A 54 11.50 20.42 4.57
CA MET A 54 10.83 21.71 4.32
C MET A 54 11.73 22.68 3.55
N HIS A 55 13.02 22.72 3.87
CA HIS A 55 14.00 23.55 3.16
C HIS A 55 14.18 23.10 1.70
N ARG A 56 14.28 21.79 1.46
CA ARG A 56 14.40 21.21 0.12
C ARG A 56 13.16 21.54 -0.72
N LEU A 57 11.96 21.27 -0.18
CA LEU A 57 10.71 21.57 -0.87
C LEU A 57 10.60 23.06 -1.22
N LYS A 58 10.96 23.95 -0.29
CA LYS A 58 10.96 25.40 -0.53
C LYS A 58 11.93 25.81 -1.63
N THR A 59 13.12 25.21 -1.68
CA THR A 59 14.16 25.54 -2.69
C THR A 59 13.73 25.16 -4.10
N HIS A 60 12.85 24.17 -4.23
CA HIS A 60 12.31 23.68 -5.51
C HIS A 60 10.87 24.16 -5.78
N ASP A 61 10.38 25.18 -5.06
CA ASP A 61 9.03 25.75 -5.20
C ASP A 61 7.90 24.70 -5.09
N LEU A 62 8.09 23.71 -4.21
CA LEU A 62 7.08 22.71 -3.87
C LEU A 62 6.29 23.13 -2.64
N PHE A 63 4.98 22.97 -2.72
CA PHE A 63 4.05 23.39 -1.68
C PHE A 63 3.30 22.20 -1.11
N LEU A 64 3.33 22.08 0.21
CA LEU A 64 2.54 21.10 0.94
C LEU A 64 1.13 21.63 1.22
N LYS A 65 0.16 20.73 1.10
CA LYS A 65 -1.21 21.02 1.46
C LYS A 65 -1.44 20.66 2.94
N LEU A 66 -1.29 21.65 3.83
CA LEU A 66 -1.29 21.46 5.29
C LEU A 66 -2.47 20.63 5.82
N GLU A 67 -3.69 20.78 5.27
CA GLU A 67 -4.87 20.00 5.68
C GLU A 67 -4.77 18.49 5.40
N LYS A 68 -3.80 18.07 4.59
CA LYS A 68 -3.52 16.66 4.27
C LYS A 68 -2.21 16.15 4.89
N CYS A 69 -1.48 17.00 5.60
CA CYS A 69 -0.21 16.63 6.19
C CYS A 69 -0.40 16.26 7.67
N GLU A 70 0.27 15.20 8.09
CA GLU A 70 0.38 14.77 9.49
C GLU A 70 1.84 14.94 9.92
N PHE A 71 2.08 15.55 11.08
CA PHE A 71 3.43 15.85 11.59
C PHE A 71 3.59 15.33 13.02
N ASP A 72 4.77 14.80 13.36
CA ASP A 72 5.13 14.31 14.70
C ASP A 72 4.11 13.28 15.24
N VAL A 73 3.68 12.36 14.37
CA VAL A 73 2.74 11.28 14.69
C VAL A 73 3.46 9.93 14.76
N THR A 74 2.98 9.05 15.64
CA THR A 74 3.49 7.67 15.76
C THR A 74 2.79 6.70 14.81
N GLU A 75 1.71 7.13 14.19
CA GLU A 75 0.92 6.35 13.24
C GLU A 75 0.48 7.28 12.11
N VAL A 76 0.64 6.83 10.87
CA VAL A 76 0.21 7.58 9.69
C VAL A 76 -0.34 6.63 8.64
N ILE A 77 -1.31 7.11 7.85
CA ILE A 77 -1.80 6.39 6.67
C ILE A 77 -0.96 6.82 5.46
N PHE A 78 -0.25 5.87 4.85
CA PHE A 78 0.56 6.10 3.66
C PHE A 78 0.24 5.04 2.60
N LEU A 79 -0.14 5.47 1.38
CA LEU A 79 -0.52 4.61 0.27
C LEU A 79 -1.58 3.53 0.61
N GLY A 80 -2.54 3.87 1.48
CA GLY A 80 -3.59 2.95 1.92
C GLY A 80 -3.14 1.90 2.94
N MET A 81 -1.97 2.06 3.54
CA MET A 81 -1.48 1.25 4.65
C MET A 81 -1.28 2.11 5.87
N VAL A 82 -1.58 1.56 7.05
CA VAL A 82 -1.26 2.17 8.34
C VAL A 82 0.17 1.79 8.68
N ILE A 83 1.03 2.79 8.86
CA ILE A 83 2.42 2.61 9.23
C ILE A 83 2.57 2.98 10.70
N ARG A 84 3.14 2.07 11.49
CA ARG A 84 3.46 2.21 12.91
C ARG A 84 4.90 1.74 13.16
N PRO A 85 5.53 2.09 14.29
CA PRO A 85 6.81 1.54 14.68
C PRO A 85 6.82 0.01 14.59
N ARG A 86 7.65 -0.53 13.70
CA ARG A 86 7.86 -1.97 13.43
C ARG A 86 6.70 -2.71 12.73
N TYR A 87 5.58 -2.06 12.45
CA TYR A 87 4.38 -2.72 11.94
C TYR A 87 3.76 -1.97 10.77
N ILE A 88 3.30 -2.73 9.78
CA ILE A 88 2.49 -2.22 8.67
C ILE A 88 1.16 -2.96 8.71
N ALA A 89 0.07 -2.22 8.66
CA ALA A 89 -1.28 -2.75 8.63
C ALA A 89 -2.11 -2.17 7.48
N MET A 90 -3.27 -2.77 7.21
CA MET A 90 -4.23 -2.22 6.25
C MET A 90 -5.03 -1.08 6.86
N ASP A 91 -5.38 -0.08 6.05
CA ASP A 91 -6.30 0.98 6.42
C ASP A 91 -7.68 0.43 6.87
N PRO A 92 -8.15 0.74 8.10
CA PRO A 92 -9.46 0.34 8.61
C PRO A 92 -10.63 0.71 7.70
N VAL A 93 -10.54 1.82 6.97
CA VAL A 93 -11.58 2.24 6.00
C VAL A 93 -11.67 1.25 4.85
N LYS A 94 -10.53 0.75 4.37
CA LYS A 94 -10.50 -0.29 3.34
C LYS A 94 -11.04 -1.62 3.88
N LEU A 95 -10.75 -1.94 5.14
CA LEU A 95 -11.27 -3.15 5.79
C LEU A 95 -12.79 -3.13 5.94
N ALA A 96 -13.37 -2.00 6.35
CA ALA A 96 -14.82 -1.84 6.39
C ALA A 96 -15.43 -2.07 5.00
N GLY A 97 -14.83 -1.50 3.96
CA GLY A 97 -15.26 -1.72 2.58
C GLY A 97 -15.18 -3.19 2.14
N ILE A 98 -14.18 -3.95 2.60
CA ILE A 98 -14.10 -5.40 2.33
C ILE A 98 -15.19 -6.15 3.10
N ALA A 99 -15.42 -5.80 4.37
CA ALA A 99 -16.42 -6.44 5.22
C ALA A 99 -17.81 -6.36 4.58
N ASP A 100 -18.15 -5.21 4.00
CA ASP A 100 -19.43 -4.96 3.33
C ASP A 100 -19.44 -5.39 1.86
N TRP A 101 -18.32 -5.88 1.32
CA TRP A 101 -18.22 -6.24 -0.10
C TRP A 101 -19.13 -7.43 -0.44
N GLU A 102 -20.06 -7.23 -1.38
CA GLU A 102 -20.98 -8.27 -1.84
C GLU A 102 -20.34 -9.23 -2.87
N PRO A 103 -20.76 -10.51 -2.91
CA PRO A 103 -20.28 -11.46 -3.91
C PRO A 103 -20.43 -10.92 -5.34
N PRO A 104 -19.33 -10.81 -6.11
CA PRO A 104 -19.39 -10.27 -7.46
C PRO A 104 -20.30 -11.10 -8.38
N GLN A 105 -21.20 -10.42 -9.09
CA GLN A 105 -22.11 -11.04 -10.06
C GLN A 105 -21.62 -10.97 -11.51
N THR A 106 -20.46 -10.34 -11.74
CA THR A 106 -19.92 -10.14 -13.09
C THR A 106 -18.41 -10.37 -13.12
N VAL A 107 -17.89 -10.71 -14.30
CA VAL A 107 -16.42 -10.81 -14.54
C VAL A 107 -15.71 -9.50 -14.18
N LYS A 108 -16.33 -8.34 -14.46
CA LYS A 108 -15.79 -7.03 -14.07
C LYS A 108 -15.69 -6.89 -12.55
N GLY A 109 -16.73 -7.30 -11.82
CA GLY A 109 -16.73 -7.29 -10.35
C GLY A 109 -15.65 -8.22 -9.77
N VAL A 110 -15.49 -9.42 -10.33
CA VAL A 110 -14.42 -10.35 -9.92
C VAL A 110 -13.04 -9.74 -10.17
N ARG A 111 -12.82 -9.10 -11.32
CA ARG A 111 -11.56 -8.38 -11.61
C ARG A 111 -11.30 -7.26 -10.62
N ALA A 112 -12.32 -6.49 -10.25
CA ALA A 112 -12.19 -5.43 -9.25
C ALA A 112 -11.78 -5.98 -7.88
N PHE A 113 -12.45 -7.04 -7.42
CA PHE A 113 -12.13 -7.68 -6.15
C PHE A 113 -10.71 -8.29 -6.13
N LEU A 114 -10.34 -9.04 -7.18
CA LEU A 114 -9.01 -9.63 -7.29
C LEU A 114 -7.91 -8.59 -7.47
N GLY A 115 -8.20 -7.51 -8.21
CA GLY A 115 -7.28 -6.37 -8.37
C GLY A 115 -7.00 -5.68 -7.04
N PHE A 116 -8.04 -5.45 -6.25
CA PHE A 116 -7.89 -4.94 -4.88
C PHE A 116 -7.09 -5.91 -4.00
N GLY A 117 -7.46 -7.19 -3.97
CA GLY A 117 -6.79 -8.17 -3.12
C GLY A 117 -5.32 -8.40 -3.51
N ASN A 118 -4.96 -8.21 -4.78
CA ASN A 118 -3.57 -8.29 -5.24
C ASN A 118 -2.66 -7.25 -4.59
N PHE A 119 -3.15 -6.04 -4.31
CA PHE A 119 -2.38 -5.01 -3.61
C PHE A 119 -2.03 -5.44 -2.18
N TYR A 120 -2.94 -6.15 -1.52
CA TYR A 120 -2.79 -6.63 -0.15
C TYR A 120 -2.38 -8.10 -0.03
N ARG A 121 -2.02 -8.77 -1.12
CA ARG A 121 -1.69 -10.21 -1.13
C ARG A 121 -0.58 -10.59 -0.14
N LYS A 122 0.32 -9.65 0.17
CA LYS A 122 1.43 -9.84 1.13
C LYS A 122 0.97 -10.15 2.55
N PHE A 123 -0.26 -9.76 2.91
CA PHE A 123 -0.86 -10.04 4.21
C PHE A 123 -1.50 -11.43 4.27
N ILE A 124 -1.72 -12.10 3.13
CA ILE A 124 -2.44 -13.37 3.06
C ILE A 124 -1.53 -14.51 2.62
N GLY A 125 -1.31 -15.47 3.52
CA GLY A 125 -0.60 -16.70 3.19
C GLY A 125 -1.30 -17.50 2.09
N LYS A 126 -0.52 -18.01 1.11
CA LYS A 126 -1.03 -18.85 0.00
C LYS A 126 -2.14 -18.19 -0.85
N TYR A 127 -2.13 -16.86 -0.98
CA TYR A 127 -3.14 -16.09 -1.72
C TYR A 127 -3.46 -16.61 -3.13
N ALA A 128 -2.45 -17.08 -3.88
CA ALA A 128 -2.65 -17.63 -5.22
C ALA A 128 -3.53 -18.90 -5.23
N HIS A 129 -3.42 -19.74 -4.21
CA HIS A 129 -4.26 -20.94 -4.08
C HIS A 129 -5.71 -20.56 -3.74
N LEU A 130 -5.89 -19.58 -2.84
CA LEU A 130 -7.21 -19.12 -2.41
C LEU A 130 -7.99 -18.44 -3.54
N THR A 131 -7.31 -17.68 -4.38
CA THR A 131 -7.94 -16.94 -5.49
C THR A 131 -8.18 -17.77 -6.73
N ARG A 132 -7.68 -19.02 -6.81
CA ARG A 132 -7.81 -19.88 -8.00
C ARG A 132 -9.26 -20.03 -8.49
N PRO A 133 -10.26 -20.35 -7.64
CA PRO A 133 -11.65 -20.47 -8.11
C PRO A 133 -12.21 -19.18 -8.71
N LEU A 134 -11.77 -18.02 -8.20
CA LEU A 134 -12.17 -16.70 -8.70
C LEU A 134 -11.43 -16.34 -10.01
N ASN A 135 -10.16 -16.69 -10.13
CA ASN A 135 -9.39 -16.52 -11.36
C ASN A 135 -9.97 -17.35 -12.52
N ASP A 136 -10.50 -18.53 -12.24
CA ASP A 136 -11.14 -19.38 -13.24
C ASP A 136 -12.41 -18.75 -13.85
N LEU A 137 -13.04 -17.78 -13.16
CA LEU A 137 -14.16 -16.98 -13.68
C LEU A 137 -13.72 -15.90 -14.69
N LEU A 138 -12.42 -15.62 -14.78
CA LEU A 138 -11.86 -14.60 -15.68
C LEU A 138 -11.48 -15.14 -17.07
N GLN A 139 -11.57 -16.45 -17.27
CA GLN A 139 -11.17 -17.12 -18.51
C GLN A 139 -12.12 -16.76 -19.67
N LYS A 140 -11.56 -16.43 -20.84
CA LYS A 140 -12.30 -15.86 -21.99
C LYS A 140 -13.35 -16.80 -22.61
N ASN A 141 -13.26 -18.11 -22.36
CA ASN A 141 -14.13 -19.12 -22.98
C ASN A 141 -15.03 -19.84 -21.97
N ARG A 142 -15.25 -19.26 -20.79
CA ARG A 142 -16.07 -19.85 -19.73
C ARG A 142 -17.27 -18.96 -19.44
N LYS A 143 -18.45 -19.57 -19.34
CA LYS A 143 -19.64 -18.87 -18.84
C LYS A 143 -19.40 -18.46 -17.39
N PHE A 144 -19.79 -17.24 -17.05
CA PHE A 144 -19.72 -16.77 -15.68
C PHE A 144 -20.75 -17.52 -14.84
N GLU A 145 -20.28 -18.39 -13.95
CA GLU A 145 -21.12 -19.14 -13.04
C GLU A 145 -20.51 -19.09 -11.64
N TRP A 146 -21.18 -18.39 -10.73
CA TRP A 146 -20.73 -18.28 -9.35
C TRP A 146 -21.01 -19.59 -8.62
N THR A 147 -19.99 -20.44 -8.53
CA THR A 147 -20.11 -21.76 -7.89
C THR A 147 -19.98 -21.65 -6.36
N ARG A 148 -20.39 -22.71 -5.65
CA ARG A 148 -20.15 -22.84 -4.20
C ARG A 148 -18.67 -22.70 -3.84
N GLN A 149 -17.75 -23.17 -4.69
CA GLN A 149 -16.31 -23.01 -4.49
C GLN A 149 -15.87 -21.53 -4.59
N CYS A 150 -16.50 -20.74 -5.47
CA CYS A 150 -16.26 -19.30 -5.58
C CYS A 150 -16.72 -18.59 -4.30
N GLN A 151 -17.90 -18.94 -3.79
CA GLN A 151 -18.41 -18.39 -2.53
C GLN A 151 -17.48 -18.70 -1.35
N ILE A 152 -17.07 -19.96 -1.20
CA ILE A 152 -16.13 -20.36 -0.14
C ILE A 152 -14.80 -19.60 -0.25
N ALA A 153 -14.25 -19.48 -1.47
CA ALA A 153 -13.02 -18.74 -1.70
C ALA A 153 -13.17 -17.25 -1.34
N PHE A 154 -14.29 -16.64 -1.73
CA PHE A 154 -14.61 -15.24 -1.45
C PHE A 154 -14.74 -14.98 0.05
N ASP A 155 -15.53 -15.79 0.76
CA ASP A 155 -15.74 -15.64 2.21
C ASP A 155 -14.45 -15.88 3.00
N LEU A 156 -13.66 -16.88 2.58
CA LEU A 156 -12.36 -17.16 3.20
C LEU A 156 -11.37 -16.00 2.98
N LEU A 157 -11.34 -15.40 1.78
CA LEU A 157 -10.52 -14.23 1.51
C LEU A 157 -10.95 -13.03 2.35
N LYS A 158 -12.26 -12.76 2.46
CA LYS A 158 -12.79 -11.70 3.34
C LYS A 158 -12.38 -11.95 4.79
N ALA A 159 -12.56 -13.17 5.30
CA ALA A 159 -12.16 -13.52 6.65
C ALA A 159 -10.65 -13.32 6.88
N LYS A 160 -9.81 -13.74 5.92
CA LYS A 160 -8.35 -13.55 5.97
C LYS A 160 -7.97 -12.07 6.02
N PHE A 161 -8.58 -11.23 5.18
CA PHE A 161 -8.37 -9.79 5.21
C PHE A 161 -8.77 -9.18 6.56
N LEU A 162 -9.78 -9.71 7.24
CA LEU A 162 -10.21 -9.21 8.55
C LEU A 162 -9.37 -9.75 9.72
N SER A 163 -8.64 -10.87 9.55
CA SER A 163 -7.90 -11.54 10.61
C SER A 163 -6.38 -11.35 10.58
N GLU A 164 -5.76 -11.32 9.39
CA GLU A 164 -4.29 -11.31 9.20
C GLU A 164 -3.85 -9.93 8.69
N LEU A 165 -3.56 -9.01 9.63
CA LEU A 165 -3.45 -7.58 9.28
C LEU A 165 -2.15 -6.90 9.65
N ILE A 166 -1.19 -7.64 10.21
CA ILE A 166 0.04 -7.04 10.69
C ILE A 166 1.22 -7.71 10.01
N LEU A 167 1.93 -6.94 9.19
CA LEU A 167 3.26 -7.28 8.75
C LEU A 167 4.26 -6.65 9.70
N VAL A 168 5.19 -7.47 10.17
CA VAL A 168 6.36 -6.99 10.91
C VAL A 168 7.37 -6.50 9.88
N MET A 169 7.87 -5.29 10.08
CA MET A 169 8.95 -4.78 9.22
C MET A 169 10.19 -5.66 9.39
N PRO A 170 10.89 -6.00 8.28
CA PRO A 170 12.09 -6.81 8.37
C PRO A 170 13.16 -6.08 9.19
N ASP A 171 13.71 -6.77 10.18
CA ASP A 171 14.85 -6.28 10.96
C ASP A 171 16.13 -6.60 10.20
N VAL A 172 16.78 -5.58 9.63
CA VAL A 172 18.01 -5.72 8.84
C VAL A 172 19.18 -6.29 9.64
N ASN A 173 19.13 -6.22 10.97
CA ASN A 173 20.17 -6.75 11.86
C ASN A 173 19.91 -8.20 12.28
N LYS A 174 18.77 -8.79 11.89
CA LYS A 174 18.47 -10.20 12.12
C LYS A 174 18.59 -10.96 10.80
N PRO A 175 19.13 -12.21 10.82
CA PRO A 175 19.05 -13.06 9.65
C PRO A 175 17.57 -13.25 9.30
N LEU A 176 17.21 -12.88 8.07
CA LEU A 176 15.89 -13.22 7.55
C LEU A 176 15.75 -14.75 7.65
N PRO A 177 14.68 -15.27 8.26
CA PRO A 177 14.48 -16.70 8.32
C PRO A 177 14.40 -17.22 6.88
N THR A 178 15.45 -17.92 6.45
CA THR A 178 15.53 -18.51 5.12
C THR A 178 14.45 -19.57 5.00
N ILE A 179 13.30 -19.21 4.43
CA ILE A 179 12.32 -20.19 3.96
C ILE A 179 12.77 -20.57 2.56
N LEU A 180 13.61 -21.61 2.48
CA LEU A 180 13.87 -22.30 1.21
C LEU A 180 12.53 -22.86 0.72
N ILE A 181 12.12 -22.45 -0.49
CA ILE A 181 10.98 -23.00 -1.23
C ILE A 181 11.46 -24.24 -1.98
#